data_AF-A0A920M0A0-F1
#
_entry.id   AF-A0A920M0A0-F1
#
_cell.length_a   1.000
_cell.length_b   1.000
_cell.length_c   1.000
_cell.angle_alpha   90.00
_cell.angle_beta   90.00
_cell.angle_gamma   90.00
#
_symmetry.space_group_name_H-M   'P 1'
#
loop_
_entity.id
_entity.type
_entity.pdbx_description
1 polymer ?
#
loop_
_entity_poly.entity_id
_entity_poly.type
_entity_poly.pdbx_seq_one_letter_code
_entity_poly.pdbx_strand_id
1 'polypeptide(L)'
;MRIFFILILTPIIFCSENEINKAWCSNIDGSDQFITKYGTYVDCLTEDYAIEAEFDYKWKEAIGQSLHYAEATNKKAAILLIKRKQSNKDYYNEMMSVINKYNLPIRVFTIDE
;
A
#
# COMPACT_ATOMS: atom_id res chain seq x y z
N MET A 1 39.21 -4.23 -34.62
CA MET A 1 37.98 -4.81 -34.03
C MET A 1 37.28 -3.71 -33.24
N ARG A 2 36.23 -3.08 -33.78
CA ARG A 2 35.49 -2.02 -33.10
C ARG A 2 34.55 -2.68 -32.08
N ILE A 3 34.86 -2.53 -30.80
CA ILE A 3 33.98 -2.97 -29.71
C ILE A 3 32.83 -1.96 -29.63
N PHE A 4 31.63 -2.41 -29.98
CA PHE A 4 30.39 -1.64 -29.78
C PHE A 4 29.96 -1.83 -28.32
N PHE A 5 30.03 -0.76 -27.52
CA PHE A 5 29.49 -0.75 -26.16
C PHE A 5 27.98 -0.48 -26.26
N ILE A 6 27.14 -1.52 -26.08
CA ILE A 6 25.69 -1.35 -26.02
C ILE A 6 25.36 -0.83 -24.62
N LEU A 7 25.00 0.46 -24.54
CA LEU A 7 24.48 1.07 -23.32
C LEU A 7 23.04 0.56 -23.14
N ILE A 8 22.83 -0.46 -22.31
CA ILE A 8 21.48 -0.88 -21.92
C ILE A 8 20.97 0.17 -20.92
N LEU A 9 20.17 1.14 -21.40
CA LEU A 9 19.35 1.97 -20.53
C LEU A 9 18.32 1.03 -19.90
N THR A 10 18.45 0.73 -18.60
CA THR A 10 17.35 0.12 -17.85
C THR A 10 16.25 1.17 -17.71
N PRO A 11 15.07 1.00 -18.32
CA PRO A 11 13.96 1.89 -18.07
C PRO A 11 13.64 1.88 -16.56
N ILE A 12 13.50 3.07 -15.99
CA ILE A 12 12.96 3.25 -14.65
C ILE A 12 11.50 2.84 -14.74
N ILE A 13 11.16 1.65 -14.24
CA ILE A 13 9.78 1.17 -14.19
C ILE A 13 9.11 1.89 -13.01
N PHE A 14 8.30 2.90 -13.29
CA PHE A 14 7.29 3.39 -12.34
C PHE A 14 6.09 2.45 -12.41
N CYS A 15 5.76 1.81 -11.31
CA CYS A 15 4.61 0.91 -11.20
C CYS A 15 3.44 1.71 -10.61
N SER A 16 2.24 1.57 -11.16
CA SER A 16 1.07 2.23 -10.57
C SER A 16 0.71 1.60 -9.22
N GLU A 17 0.05 2.37 -8.34
CA GLU A 17 -0.47 1.88 -7.05
C GLU A 17 -1.26 0.58 -7.21
N ASN A 18 -2.15 0.54 -8.22
CA ASN A 18 -2.97 -0.63 -8.53
C ASN A 18 -2.13 -1.85 -8.95
N GLU A 19 -1.08 -1.66 -9.76
CA GLU A 19 -0.20 -2.78 -10.15
C GLU A 19 0.60 -3.32 -8.96
N ILE A 20 1.11 -2.43 -8.10
CA ILE A 20 1.80 -2.81 -6.87
C ILE A 20 0.84 -3.56 -5.94
N ASN A 21 -0.36 -3.02 -5.71
CA ASN A 21 -1.38 -3.64 -4.89
C ASN A 21 -1.74 -5.04 -5.41
N LYS A 22 -2.04 -5.17 -6.71
CA LYS A 22 -2.40 -6.47 -7.31
C LYS A 22 -1.31 -7.52 -7.12
N ALA A 23 -0.06 -7.14 -7.40
CA ALA A 23 1.07 -8.04 -7.23
C ALA A 23 1.24 -8.41 -5.75
N TRP A 24 1.19 -7.45 -4.85
CA TRP A 24 1.38 -7.69 -3.42
C TRP A 24 0.24 -8.51 -2.81
N CYS A 25 -1.01 -8.18 -3.13
CA CYS A 25 -2.20 -8.86 -2.63
C CYS A 25 -2.22 -10.34 -3.04
N SER A 26 -1.90 -10.63 -4.31
CA SER A 26 -1.78 -11.99 -4.81
C SER A 26 -0.69 -12.78 -4.07
N ASN A 27 0.45 -12.15 -3.76
CA ASN A 27 1.55 -12.80 -3.02
C ASN A 27 1.22 -13.16 -1.57
N ILE A 28 0.15 -12.62 -1.00
CA ILE A 28 -0.27 -12.90 0.38
C ILE A 28 -1.61 -13.63 0.46
N ASP A 29 -2.00 -14.30 -0.65
CA ASP A 29 -3.27 -15.02 -0.79
C ASP A 29 -4.50 -14.15 -0.51
N GLY A 30 -4.41 -12.85 -0.82
CA GLY A 30 -5.50 -11.89 -0.69
C GLY A 30 -6.38 -11.78 -1.94
N SER A 31 -7.52 -11.09 -1.79
CA SER A 31 -8.48 -10.80 -2.85
C SER A 31 -8.59 -9.29 -3.10
N ASP A 32 -8.36 -8.85 -4.34
CA ASP A 32 -8.23 -7.45 -4.76
C ASP A 32 -9.51 -6.82 -5.35
N GLN A 33 -10.68 -7.43 -5.14
CA GLN A 33 -11.94 -7.02 -5.79
C GLN A 33 -13.17 -7.15 -4.86
N PHE A 34 -12.96 -6.99 -3.55
CA PHE A 34 -14.06 -7.05 -2.60
C PHE A 34 -14.82 -5.73 -2.54
N ILE A 35 -16.13 -5.76 -2.82
CA ILE A 35 -17.03 -4.60 -2.68
C ILE A 35 -17.66 -4.62 -1.29
N THR A 36 -17.51 -3.53 -0.56
CA THR A 36 -18.08 -3.37 0.78
C THR A 36 -19.58 -3.16 0.76
N LYS A 37 -20.22 -3.27 1.93
CA LYS A 37 -21.64 -2.91 2.13
C LYS A 37 -21.97 -1.44 1.77
N TYR A 38 -20.96 -0.58 1.62
CA TYR A 38 -21.10 0.83 1.24
C TYR A 38 -20.79 1.10 -0.24
N GLY A 39 -20.46 0.08 -1.03
CA GLY A 39 -20.14 0.22 -2.45
C GLY A 39 -18.72 0.70 -2.74
N THR A 40 -17.82 0.70 -1.74
CA THR A 40 -16.38 0.94 -1.95
C THR A 40 -15.64 -0.37 -2.22
N TYR A 41 -14.49 -0.30 -2.89
CA TYR A 41 -13.62 -1.44 -3.11
C TYR A 41 -12.54 -1.49 -2.03
N VAL A 42 -12.22 -2.68 -1.52
CA VAL A 42 -11.07 -2.91 -0.65
C VAL A 42 -9.90 -3.33 -1.54
N ASP A 43 -8.73 -2.70 -1.37
CA ASP A 43 -7.57 -2.97 -2.24
C ASP A 43 -7.05 -4.39 -2.09
N CYS A 44 -6.99 -4.90 -0.85
CA CYS A 44 -6.68 -6.29 -0.59
C CYS A 44 -7.37 -6.83 0.66
N LEU A 45 -8.16 -7.89 0.50
CA LEU A 45 -8.84 -8.57 1.60
C LEU A 45 -8.19 -9.93 1.88
N THR A 46 -7.85 -10.21 3.13
CA THR A 46 -7.32 -11.49 3.60
C THR A 46 -8.27 -12.12 4.63
N GLU A 47 -7.88 -13.29 5.18
CA GLU A 47 -8.61 -13.90 6.30
C GLU A 47 -8.72 -12.94 7.51
N ASP A 48 -7.64 -12.21 7.82
CA ASP A 48 -7.53 -11.37 9.03
C ASP A 48 -7.72 -9.87 8.79
N TYR A 49 -7.31 -9.36 7.62
CA TYR A 49 -7.13 -7.94 7.38
C TYR A 49 -7.90 -7.43 6.15
N ALA A 50 -8.42 -6.22 6.27
CA ALA A 50 -8.80 -5.38 5.14
C ALA A 50 -7.72 -4.29 4.96
N ILE A 51 -7.06 -4.33 3.81
CA ILE A 51 -5.82 -3.61 3.55
C ILE A 51 -6.10 -2.53 2.52
N GLU A 52 -5.67 -1.30 2.83
CA GLU A 52 -5.55 -0.18 1.89
C GLU A 52 -4.10 -0.10 1.40
N ALA A 53 -3.88 -0.07 0.09
CA ALA A 53 -2.58 0.09 -0.52
C ALA A 53 -2.40 1.52 -1.03
N GLU A 54 -1.41 2.23 -0.49
CA GLU A 54 -1.33 3.67 -0.72
C GLU A 54 0.12 4.15 -0.77
N PHE A 55 0.40 5.11 -1.64
CA PHE A 55 1.72 5.75 -1.67
C PHE A 55 1.98 6.59 -0.42
N ASP A 56 3.24 6.65 -0.02
CA ASP A 56 3.67 7.27 1.25
C ASP A 56 3.15 8.69 1.50
N TYR A 57 3.02 9.54 0.47
CA TYR A 57 2.53 10.91 0.60
C TYR A 57 1.03 11.02 0.90
N LYS A 58 0.27 9.95 0.66
CA LYS A 58 -1.17 9.84 0.93
C LYS A 58 -1.47 9.10 2.25
N TRP A 59 -0.47 8.93 3.13
CA TRP A 59 -0.62 8.23 4.42
C TRP A 59 -1.81 8.67 5.29
N LYS A 60 -2.25 9.93 5.19
CA LYS A 60 -3.40 10.45 5.95
C LYS A 60 -4.72 9.83 5.47
N GLU A 61 -4.86 9.66 4.15
CA GLU A 61 -6.01 9.03 3.51
C GLU A 61 -6.02 7.53 3.87
N ALA A 62 -4.85 6.89 3.83
CA ALA A 62 -4.70 5.48 4.19
C ALA A 62 -5.18 5.15 5.61
N ILE A 63 -4.97 6.04 6.59
CA ILE A 63 -5.50 5.86 7.95
C ILE A 63 -7.04 5.80 7.94
N GLY A 64 -7.69 6.72 7.23
CA GLY A 64 -9.15 6.78 7.17
C GLY A 64 -9.73 5.57 6.45
N GLN A 65 -9.18 5.23 5.27
CA GLN A 65 -9.68 4.14 4.45
C GLN A 65 -9.46 2.78 5.07
N SER A 66 -8.29 2.49 5.65
CA SER A 66 -8.03 1.20 6.32
C SER A 66 -8.98 0.95 7.49
N LEU A 67 -9.30 1.97 8.30
CA LEU A 67 -10.28 1.87 9.38
C LEU A 67 -11.70 1.68 8.84
N HIS A 68 -12.07 2.40 7.78
CA HIS A 68 -13.37 2.24 7.12
C HIS A 68 -13.53 0.83 6.54
N TYR A 69 -12.51 0.30 5.86
CA TYR A 69 -12.55 -1.04 5.29
C TYR A 69 -12.60 -2.14 6.35
N ALA A 70 -11.89 -1.96 7.47
CA ALA A 70 -12.00 -2.84 8.62
C ALA A 70 -13.43 -2.92 9.17
N GLU A 71 -14.08 -1.77 9.38
CA GLU A 71 -15.48 -1.71 9.79
C GLU A 71 -16.39 -2.41 8.78
N ALA A 72 -16.20 -2.12 7.50
CA ALA A 72 -17.12 -2.58 6.46
C ALA A 72 -17.02 -4.09 6.18
N THR A 73 -15.91 -4.72 6.55
CA THR A 73 -15.61 -6.14 6.32
C THR A 73 -15.59 -6.98 7.60
N ASN A 74 -15.68 -6.35 8.77
CA ASN A 74 -15.43 -6.96 10.08
C ASN A 74 -14.05 -7.65 10.17
N LYS A 75 -13.04 -7.06 9.51
CA LYS A 75 -11.63 -7.47 9.54
C LYS A 75 -10.80 -6.46 10.33
N LYS A 76 -9.52 -6.78 10.57
CA LYS A 76 -8.57 -5.84 11.17
C LYS A 76 -8.11 -4.81 10.13
N ALA A 77 -7.91 -3.56 10.54
CA ALA A 77 -7.41 -2.52 9.67
C ALA A 77 -5.94 -2.75 9.34
N ALA A 78 -5.59 -2.57 8.08
CA ALA A 78 -4.20 -2.61 7.64
C ALA A 78 -3.91 -1.63 6.50
N ILE A 79 -2.66 -1.22 6.41
CA ILE A 79 -2.14 -0.36 5.35
C ILE A 79 -0.92 -1.06 4.73
N LEU A 80 -0.91 -1.17 3.40
CA LEU A 80 0.31 -1.40 2.62
C LEU A 80 0.86 -0.02 2.20
N LEU A 81 1.89 0.46 2.89
CA LEU A 81 2.51 1.74 2.58
C LEU A 81 3.58 1.55 1.49
N ILE A 82 3.33 2.12 0.30
CA ILE A 82 4.25 2.09 -0.83
C ILE A 82 5.23 3.27 -0.71
N LYS A 83 6.49 2.97 -0.42
CA LYS A 83 7.57 3.94 -0.22
C LYS A 83 8.20 4.30 -1.55
N ARG A 84 8.19 5.59 -1.88
CA ARG A 84 8.80 6.08 -3.12
C ARG A 84 10.29 6.28 -2.93
N LYS A 85 11.10 5.79 -3.87
CA LYS A 85 12.57 5.89 -3.85
C LYS A 85 13.11 7.32 -3.71
N GLN A 86 12.37 8.32 -4.20
CA GLN A 86 12.80 9.73 -4.25
C GLN A 86 12.22 10.59 -3.13
N SER A 87 11.56 10.00 -2.12
CA SER A 87 11.02 10.78 -1.01
C SER A 87 12.13 11.23 -0.06
N ASN A 88 12.34 12.56 0.05
CA ASN A 88 13.19 13.16 1.09
C ASN A 88 12.47 13.30 2.45
N LYS A 89 11.22 12.84 2.53
CA LYS A 89 10.36 13.02 3.70
C LYS A 89 9.99 11.66 4.31
N ASP A 90 10.09 11.58 5.62
CA ASP A 90 9.77 10.39 6.40
C ASP A 90 8.27 10.31 6.72
N TYR A 91 7.47 10.04 5.69
CA TYR A 91 6.03 9.89 5.82
C TYR A 91 5.64 8.68 6.68
N TYR A 92 6.45 7.62 6.70
CA TYR A 92 6.22 6.46 7.55
C TYR A 92 6.21 6.87 9.03
N ASN A 93 7.21 7.64 9.48
CA ASN A 93 7.26 8.08 10.87
C ASN A 93 6.16 9.09 11.22
N GLU A 94 5.73 9.97 10.29
CA GLU A 94 4.55 10.82 10.50
C GLU A 94 3.28 9.98 10.72
N MET A 95 3.06 8.98 9.86
CA MET A 95 1.91 8.06 9.96
C MET A 95 1.94 7.27 11.27
N MET A 96 3.08 6.64 11.59
CA MET A 96 3.24 5.88 12.83
C MET A 96 3.07 6.75 14.07
N SER A 97 3.49 8.03 14.03
CA SER A 97 3.26 8.96 15.13
C SER A 97 1.77 9.19 15.39
N VAL A 98 0.96 9.32 14.35
CA VAL A 98 -0.50 9.44 14.47
C VAL A 98 -1.13 8.13 14.96
N ILE A 99 -0.79 7.00 14.36
CA ILE A 99 -1.29 5.67 14.75
C ILE A 99 -1.02 5.43 16.24
N ASN A 100 0.21 5.68 16.69
CA ASN A 100 0.61 5.47 18.08
C ASN A 100 -0.05 6.47 19.04
N LYS A 101 -0.10 7.75 18.66
CA LYS A 101 -0.68 8.82 19.50
C LYS A 101 -2.15 8.56 19.84
N TYR A 102 -2.90 8.00 18.90
CA TYR A 102 -4.32 7.73 19.04
C TYR A 102 -4.65 6.25 19.26
N ASN A 103 -3.64 5.41 19.49
CA ASN A 103 -3.79 3.97 19.69
C ASN A 103 -4.66 3.29 18.60
N LEU A 104 -4.47 3.70 17.34
CA LEU A 104 -5.26 3.16 16.23
C LEU A 104 -4.87 1.69 15.98
N PRO A 105 -5.83 0.76 15.86
CA PRO A 105 -5.56 -0.67 15.69
C PRO A 105 -5.23 -1.01 14.22
N ILE A 106 -4.20 -0.37 13.67
CA ILE A 106 -3.83 -0.48 12.25
C ILE A 106 -2.51 -1.25 12.13
N ARG A 107 -2.51 -2.36 11.38
CA ARG A 107 -1.30 -3.07 10.98
C ARG A 107 -0.67 -2.38 9.77
N VAL A 108 0.63 -2.11 9.82
CA VAL A 108 1.33 -1.48 8.69
C VAL A 108 2.31 -2.46 8.05
N PHE A 109 2.17 -2.65 6.74
CA PHE A 109 3.13 -3.29 5.84
C PHE A 109 3.82 -2.22 5.01
N THR A 110 5.01 -2.51 4.48
CA THR A 110 5.75 -1.57 3.62
C THR A 110 6.34 -2.29 2.42
N ILE A 111 6.34 -1.62 1.27
CA ILE A 111 7.03 -2.04 0.05
C ILE A 111 7.71 -0.82 -0.58
N ASP A 112 8.86 -1.01 -1.21
CA ASP A 112 9.51 0.04 -1.98
C ASP A 112 9.06 -0.02 -3.45
N GLU A 113 8.76 1.13 -4.05
CA GLU A 113 8.48 1.30 -5.49
C GLU A 113 9.73 1.00 -6.35
#